data_AF-A0A2H6JPI5-F1
#
_entry.id   AF-A0A2H6JPI5-F1
#
_cell.length_a   1.000
_cell.length_b   1.000
_cell.length_c   1.000
_cell.angle_alpha   90.00
_cell.angle_beta   90.00
_cell.angle_gamma   90.00
#
_symmetry.space_group_name_H-M   'P 1'
#
loop_
_entity.id
_entity.type
_entity.pdbx_description
1 polymer ?
#
loop_
_entity_poly.entity_id
_entity_poly.type
_entity_poly.pdbx_seq_one_letter_code
_entity_poly.pdbx_strand_id
1 'polypeptide(L)' 'MDVRLRLGDSPAGKRLRFICDRGQADRVERVVIYAEGKVLAREDRAGGTVFMVEKT' A
#
# COMPACT_ATOMS: atom_id res chain seq x y z
N MET A 1 19.94 1.06 -4.12
CA MET A 1 19.34 -0.23 -4.48
C MET A 1 17.84 -0.03 -4.46
N ASP A 2 17.19 -0.05 -5.63
CA ASP A 2 15.75 0.19 -5.78
C ASP A 2 15.04 -1.15 -5.51
N VAL A 3 14.50 -1.33 -4.30
CA VAL A 3 13.80 -2.57 -3.93
C VAL A 3 12.37 -2.48 -4.45
N ARG A 4 12.10 -3.12 -5.59
CA ARG A 4 10.74 -3.23 -6.14
C ARG A 4 10.03 -4.42 -5.52
N LEU A 5 9.11 -4.12 -4.60
CA LEU A 5 8.16 -5.10 -4.05
C LEU A 5 6.82 -4.98 -4.77
N ARG A 6 6.26 -6.11 -5.17
CA ARG A 6 4.92 -6.20 -5.77
C ARG A 6 3.98 -6.83 -4.75
N LEU A 7 2.90 -6.14 -4.43
CA LEU A 7 1.89 -6.65 -3.50
C LEU A 7 1.28 -7.96 -4.02
N GLY A 8 0.95 -8.04 -5.32
CA GLY A 8 0.39 -9.25 -5.94
C GLY A 8 1.31 -10.49 -5.89
N ASP A 9 2.63 -10.29 -5.86
CA ASP A 9 3.61 -11.39 -5.76
C ASP A 9 3.95 -11.72 -4.29
N SER A 10 3.35 -11.02 -3.33
CA SER A 10 3.61 -11.26 -1.91
C SER A 10 2.78 -12.46 -1.41
N PRO A 11 3.28 -13.23 -0.42
CA PRO A 11 2.50 -14.27 0.23
C PRO A 11 1.26 -13.70 0.93
N ALA A 12 0.17 -14.46 0.96
CA ALA A 12 -1.01 -14.14 1.76
C ALA A 12 -0.63 -13.93 3.24
N GLY A 13 -1.27 -12.96 3.88
CA GLY A 13 -0.96 -12.49 5.23
C GLY A 13 0.27 -11.59 5.34
N LYS A 14 1.05 -11.39 4.27
CA LYS A 14 2.19 -10.47 4.32
C LYS A 14 1.73 -9.03 4.43
N ARG A 15 2.29 -8.32 5.41
CA ARG A 15 2.06 -6.89 5.62
C ARG A 15 3.14 -6.05 4.97
N LEU A 16 2.71 -5.01 4.25
CA LEU A 16 3.57 -4.03 3.63
C LEU A 16 3.20 -2.62 4.11
N ARG A 17 4.20 -1.76 4.19
CA ARG A 17 4.03 -0.34 4.49
C ARG A 17 4.66 0.47 3.38
N PHE A 18 3.93 1.43 2.84
CA PHE A 18 4.45 2.35 1.84
C PHE A 18 3.89 3.75 2.03
N ILE A 19 4.54 4.71 1.38
CA ILE A 19 4.20 6.13 1.40
C ILE A 19 3.90 6.55 -0.02
N CYS A 20 2.84 7.31 -0.23
CA CYS A 20 2.54 7.94 -1.51
C CYS A 20 2.30 9.44 -1.33
N ASP A 21 2.38 10.18 -2.43
CA ASP A 21 1.94 11.57 -2.46
C ASP A 21 0.44 11.67 -2.17
N ARG A 22 0.02 12.76 -1.53
CA ARG A 22 -1.39 12.96 -1.12
C ARG A 22 -2.37 12.87 -2.29
N GLY A 23 -2.00 13.40 -3.46
CA GLY A 23 -2.83 13.34 -4.66
C GLY A 23 -3.03 11.94 -5.24
N GLN A 24 -2.26 10.95 -4.80
CA GLN A 24 -2.37 9.55 -5.23
C GLN A 24 -3.12 8.67 -4.22
N ALA A 25 -3.41 9.15 -3.01
CA ALA A 25 -3.95 8.35 -1.92
C ALA A 25 -5.25 7.61 -2.30
N ASP A 26 -6.19 8.28 -2.97
CA ASP A 26 -7.48 7.68 -3.36
C ASP A 26 -7.34 6.68 -4.53
N ARG A 27 -6.24 6.75 -5.28
CA ARG A 27 -5.90 5.77 -6.31
C ARG A 27 -5.26 4.54 -5.70
N VAL A 28 -4.45 4.72 -4.65
CA VAL A 28 -3.75 3.65 -3.95
C VAL A 28 -4.71 2.61 -3.41
N GLU A 29 -5.80 3.01 -2.76
CA GLU A 29 -6.77 2.05 -2.21
C GLU A 29 -7.35 1.12 -3.29
N ARG A 30 -7.68 1.67 -4.47
CA ARG A 30 -8.15 0.89 -5.63
C ARG A 30 -7.08 -0.09 -6.13
N VAL A 31 -5.82 0.34 -6.19
CA VAL A 31 -4.71 -0.52 -6.61
C VAL A 31 -4.48 -1.67 -5.62
N VAL A 32 -4.60 -1.40 -4.31
CA VAL A 32 -4.45 -2.42 -3.26
C VAL A 32 -5.53 -3.49 -3.39
N ILE A 33 -6.78 -3.08 -3.61
CA ILE A 33 -7.91 -4.01 -3.83
C ILE A 33 -7.67 -4.86 -5.08
N TYR A 34 -7.26 -4.24 -6.19
CA TYR A 34 -7.00 -4.95 -7.45
C TYR A 34 -5.84 -5.95 -7.33
N ALA A 35 -4.86 -5.67 -6.47
CA ALA A 35 -3.75 -6.57 -6.16
C ALA A 35 -4.09 -7.61 -5.07
N GLU A 36 -5.38 -7.86 -4.84
CA GLU A 36 -5.90 -8.80 -3.84
C GLU A 36 -5.34 -8.53 -2.42
N GLY A 37 -5.20 -7.25 -2.07
CA GLY A 37 -4.77 -6.79 -0.77
C GLY A 37 -5.87 -6.04 -0.03
N LYS A 38 -5.63 -5.81 1.26
CA LYS A 38 -6.50 -5.08 2.17
C LYS A 38 -5.74 -3.93 2.81
N VAL A 39 -6.31 -2.73 2.81
CA VAL A 39 -5.79 -1.60 3.60
C VAL A 39 -6.16 -1.81 5.06
N LEU A 40 -5.15 -1.86 5.94
CA LEU A 40 -5.31 -1.96 7.38
C LEU A 40 -5.34 -0.59 8.05
N ALA A 41 -4.54 0.36 7.55
CA ALA A 41 -4.46 1.71 8.08
C ALA A 41 -4.04 2.72 7.00
N ARG A 42 -4.52 3.96 7.16
CA ARG A 42 -4.17 5.14 6.38
C ARG A 42 -3.85 6.29 7.33
N GLU A 43 -2.70 6.93 7.15
CA GLU A 43 -2.25 8.04 8.00
C GLU A 43 -1.63 9.14 7.14
N ASP A 44 -2.16 10.36 7.24
CA ASP A 44 -1.59 11.52 6.56
C ASP A 44 -0.45 12.12 7.37
N ARG A 45 0.71 12.29 6.74
CA ARG A 45 1.92 12.90 7.31
C ARG A 45 2.38 14.09 6.49
N ALA A 46 3.37 14.82 7.01
CA ALA A 46 3.97 15.96 6.31
C ALA A 46 4.54 15.56 4.93
N GLY A 47 5.09 14.34 4.80
CA GLY A 47 5.72 13.83 3.58
C GLY A 47 4.82 13.00 2.65
N GLY A 48 3.51 12.94 2.89
CA GLY A 48 2.58 12.14 2.09
C GLY A 48 1.60 11.32 2.94
N THR A 49 0.89 10.40 2.31
CA THR A 49 -0.04 9.48 2.97
C THR A 49 0.64 8.12 3.11
N VAL A 50 0.63 7.59 4.33
CA VAL A 50 1.20 6.29 4.67
C VAL A 50 0.08 5.26 4.69
N PHE A 51 0.30 4.15 3.99
CA PHE A 51 -0.61 3.02 3.98
C PHE A 51 0.04 1.80 4.62
N MET A 52 -0.72 1.11 5.45
CA MET A 52 -0.43 -0.26 5.87
C MET A 52 -1.39 -1.20 5.16
N VAL A 53 -0.86 -2.19 4.47
CA VAL A 53 -1.65 -3.14 3.68
C VAL A 53 -1.26 -4.57 4.01
N GLU A 54 -2.20 -5.49 3.87
CA GLU A 54 -2.02 -6.92 4.04
C GLU A 54 -2.44 -7.62 2.74
N LYS A 55 -1.61 -8.52 2.22
CA LYS A 55 -2.02 -9.39 1.12
C LYS A 55 -3.06 -10.38 1.64
N THR A 56 -4.19 -10.49 0.93
CA THR A 56 -5.22 -11.50 1.22
C THR A 56 -4.87 -12.82 0.57
#